data_AF-A0A6G7ZRY1-F1
#
_entry.id   AF-A0A6G7ZRY1-F1
#
_cell.length_a   1.000
_cell.length_b   1.000
_cell.length_c   1.000
_cell.angle_alpha   90.00
_cell.angle_beta   90.00
_cell.angle_gamma   90.00
#
_symmetry.space_group_name_H-M   'P 1'
#
loop_
_entity.id
_entity.type
_entity.pdbx_description
1 polymer ?
#
loop_
_entity_poly.entity_id
_entity_poly.type
_entity_poly.pdbx_seq_one_letter_code
_entity_poly.pdbx_strand_id
1 'polypeptide(L)'
;MAVPAKAKPAGKPVDAINVLRDRLLARDGLGFARLAVPPALHAQLVDGWRTGRTRWPLDELPLDAKIPKMLEFLQEKNAESKLMATFRRQFAGADRDIDEAIRTLVQFGGEYVQKEASYTPEEREHVSQSLAALGSWALAAPLSDPRRAQPFFAALVGAAQRSGIDGKAGNAAFATLGMDASLNRLSPFIATLLAQLRTQYGLDTDAALRGMEARLLEQTGDTARLRLRYTLAGTEIDAIVPAVRIDGYWYLADFVRRAEASLAGKPARAGVKNLTSP
;
A
#
# COMPACT_ATOMS: atom_id res chain seq x y z
N MET A 1 1.67 27.83 -4.95
CA MET A 1 1.94 26.38 -5.01
C MET A 1 3.04 26.15 -6.04
N ALA A 2 4.25 25.77 -5.60
CA ALA A 2 5.30 25.41 -6.54
C ALA A 2 4.89 24.12 -7.26
N VAL A 3 4.87 24.15 -8.60
CA VAL A 3 4.75 22.93 -9.41
C VAL A 3 5.97 22.07 -9.04
N PRO A 4 5.80 20.85 -8.51
CA PRO A 4 6.95 20.01 -8.22
C PRO A 4 7.70 19.79 -9.53
N ALA A 5 9.03 20.02 -9.51
CA ALA A 5 9.89 19.76 -10.65
C ALA A 5 9.59 18.35 -11.18
N LYS A 6 9.46 18.20 -12.52
CA LYS A 6 9.23 16.90 -13.16
C LYS A 6 10.25 15.90 -12.58
N ALA A 7 9.76 14.94 -11.81
CA ALA A 7 10.62 13.97 -11.17
C ALA A 7 11.35 13.18 -12.27
N LYS A 8 12.68 13.14 -12.18
CA LYS A 8 13.51 12.49 -13.19
C LYS A 8 13.49 10.97 -12.96
N PRO A 9 13.41 10.16 -14.03
CA PRO A 9 13.60 8.72 -13.91
C PRO A 9 14.97 8.38 -13.31
N ALA A 10 15.10 7.19 -12.71
CA ALA A 10 16.30 6.77 -11.99
C ALA A 10 17.46 6.45 -12.95
N GLY A 11 18.54 7.23 -12.85
CA GLY A 11 19.74 7.05 -13.68
C GLY A 11 20.72 5.99 -13.14
N LYS A 12 20.67 5.70 -11.84
CA LYS A 12 21.47 4.66 -11.18
C LYS A 12 20.56 3.64 -10.48
N PRO A 13 21.03 2.42 -10.19
CA PRO A 13 20.21 1.40 -9.52
C PRO A 13 19.58 1.89 -8.20
N VAL A 14 20.38 2.52 -7.33
CA VAL A 14 19.93 3.04 -6.02
C VAL A 14 18.86 4.13 -6.18
N ASP A 15 18.90 4.90 -7.26
CA ASP A 15 17.91 5.95 -7.51
C ASP A 15 16.50 5.38 -7.69
N ALA A 16 16.36 4.13 -8.15
CA ALA A 16 15.06 3.47 -8.32
C ALA A 16 14.28 3.35 -7.00
N ILE A 17 14.98 3.21 -5.86
CA ILE A 17 14.37 3.23 -4.54
C ILE A 17 14.08 4.67 -4.12
N ASN A 18 15.07 5.55 -4.24
CA ASN A 18 14.98 6.92 -3.73
C ASN A 18 13.85 7.72 -4.39
N VAL A 19 13.70 7.63 -5.72
CA VAL A 19 12.64 8.38 -6.42
C VAL A 19 11.25 7.93 -5.97
N LEU A 20 11.03 6.64 -5.77
CA LEU A 20 9.74 6.09 -5.31
C LEU A 20 9.45 6.45 -3.86
N ARG A 21 10.44 6.32 -2.98
CA ARG A 21 10.35 6.80 -1.59
C ARG A 21 9.91 8.26 -1.53
N ASP A 22 10.52 9.11 -2.34
CA ASP A 22 10.20 10.54 -2.35
C ASP A 22 8.77 10.81 -2.85
N ARG A 23 8.26 10.01 -3.81
CA ARG A 23 6.84 10.08 -4.23
C ARG A 23 5.89 9.68 -3.10
N LEU A 24 6.21 8.61 -2.37
CA LEU A 24 5.41 8.14 -1.24
C LEU A 24 5.38 9.18 -0.10
N LEU A 25 6.52 9.80 0.21
CA LEU A 25 6.61 10.90 1.18
C LEU A 25 5.80 12.13 0.74
N ALA A 26 5.82 12.44 -0.55
CA ALA A 26 5.04 13.54 -1.13
C ALA A 26 3.55 13.23 -1.29
N ARG A 27 3.09 12.00 -0.97
CA ARG A 27 1.73 11.51 -1.24
C ARG A 27 1.34 11.62 -2.72
N ASP A 28 2.33 11.42 -3.59
CA ASP A 28 2.21 11.56 -5.04
C ASP A 28 2.00 10.17 -5.67
N GLY A 29 0.79 9.63 -5.55
CA GLY A 29 0.45 8.32 -6.12
C GLY A 29 0.59 8.27 -7.64
N LEU A 30 0.30 9.38 -8.32
CA LEU A 30 0.46 9.50 -9.77
C LEU A 30 1.95 9.51 -10.17
N GLY A 31 2.78 10.28 -9.47
CA GLY A 31 4.22 10.28 -9.67
C GLY A 31 4.84 8.92 -9.36
N PHE A 32 4.34 8.21 -8.35
CA PHE A 32 4.75 6.83 -8.07
C PHE A 32 4.44 5.92 -9.26
N ALA A 33 3.20 5.92 -9.76
CA ALA A 33 2.78 5.08 -10.89
C ALA A 33 3.64 5.32 -12.14
N ARG A 34 3.98 6.59 -12.43
CA ARG A 34 4.79 6.98 -13.58
C ARG A 34 6.26 6.58 -13.48
N LEU A 35 6.82 6.54 -12.28
CA LEU A 35 8.25 6.28 -12.06
C LEU A 35 8.56 4.82 -11.70
N ALA A 36 7.57 4.05 -11.25
CA ALA A 36 7.79 2.66 -10.85
C ALA A 36 7.91 1.70 -12.04
N VAL A 37 7.57 2.12 -13.25
CA VAL A 37 7.61 1.30 -14.47
C VAL A 37 8.09 2.09 -15.70
N PRO A 38 8.58 1.41 -16.76
CA PRO A 38 8.93 2.06 -18.02
C PRO A 38 7.77 2.84 -18.65
N PRO A 39 8.03 3.94 -19.40
CA PRO A 39 6.97 4.77 -19.99
C PRO A 39 6.00 4.01 -20.90
N ALA A 40 6.49 3.04 -21.67
CA ALA A 40 5.66 2.21 -22.53
C ALA A 40 4.71 1.31 -21.72
N LEU A 41 5.19 0.73 -20.61
CA LEU A 41 4.37 -0.07 -19.70
C LEU A 41 3.35 0.81 -18.96
N HIS A 42 3.74 2.01 -18.51
CA HIS A 42 2.82 2.98 -17.93
C HIS A 42 1.66 3.33 -18.87
N ALA A 43 1.93 3.56 -20.16
CA ALA A 43 0.88 3.84 -21.15
C ALA A 43 -0.13 2.68 -21.27
N GLN A 44 0.37 1.44 -21.30
CA GLN A 44 -0.50 0.24 -21.32
C GLN A 44 -1.34 0.12 -20.05
N LEU A 45 -0.78 0.44 -18.89
CA LEU A 45 -1.50 0.45 -17.62
C LEU A 45 -2.62 1.50 -17.61
N VAL A 46 -2.38 2.71 -18.14
CA VAL A 46 -3.41 3.75 -18.25
C VAL A 46 -4.60 3.29 -19.09
N ASP A 47 -4.35 2.60 -20.20
CA ASP A 47 -5.42 2.01 -21.03
C ASP A 47 -6.08 0.80 -20.34
N GLY A 48 -5.29 -0.01 -19.65
CA GLY A 48 -5.76 -1.10 -18.82
C GLY A 48 -6.75 -0.64 -17.73
N TRP A 49 -6.48 0.50 -17.09
CA TRP A 49 -7.38 1.13 -16.13
C TRP A 49 -8.73 1.49 -16.73
N ARG A 50 -8.76 2.17 -17.87
CA ARG A 50 -10.00 2.60 -18.54
C ARG A 50 -10.90 1.43 -18.91
N THR A 51 -10.28 0.29 -19.23
CA THR A 51 -10.96 -0.96 -19.58
C THR A 51 -11.25 -1.86 -18.37
N GLY A 52 -10.85 -1.44 -17.16
CA GLY A 52 -11.01 -2.23 -15.94
C GLY A 52 -10.14 -3.49 -15.86
N ARG A 53 -9.15 -3.64 -16.76
CA ARG A 53 -8.27 -4.82 -16.83
C ARG A 53 -7.23 -4.86 -15.69
N THR A 54 -6.84 -3.71 -15.16
CA THR A 54 -5.87 -3.56 -14.06
C THR A 54 -6.21 -2.33 -13.24
N ARG A 55 -5.82 -2.31 -11.96
CA ARG A 55 -5.84 -1.09 -11.12
C ARG A 55 -4.45 -0.80 -10.55
N TRP A 56 -3.39 -1.40 -11.07
CA TRP A 56 -2.02 -1.11 -10.64
C TRP A 56 -1.73 0.40 -10.77
N PRO A 57 -1.16 1.08 -9.74
CA PRO A 57 -0.48 0.50 -8.59
C PRO A 57 -1.38 0.26 -7.36
N LEU A 58 -2.70 0.44 -7.42
CA LEU A 58 -3.57 0.14 -6.27
C LEU A 58 -3.47 -1.34 -5.86
N ASP A 59 -3.26 -2.23 -6.84
CA ASP A 59 -3.09 -3.66 -6.58
C ASP A 59 -1.76 -4.00 -5.85
N GLU A 60 -0.85 -3.03 -5.67
CA GLU A 60 0.34 -3.18 -4.81
C GLU A 60 0.03 -2.98 -3.33
N LEU A 61 -1.10 -2.34 -3.01
CA LEU A 61 -1.49 -2.00 -1.64
C LEU A 61 -2.00 -3.25 -0.90
N PRO A 62 -1.79 -3.34 0.43
CA PRO A 62 -2.48 -4.34 1.22
C PRO A 62 -4.00 -4.10 1.16
N LEU A 63 -4.77 -5.19 1.05
CA LEU A 63 -6.24 -5.16 0.98
C LEU A 63 -6.79 -4.32 -0.20
N ASP A 64 -6.05 -4.22 -1.29
CA ASP A 64 -6.43 -3.53 -2.54
C ASP A 64 -7.86 -3.86 -3.01
N ALA A 65 -8.25 -5.13 -2.92
CA ALA A 65 -9.56 -5.62 -3.35
C ALA A 65 -10.70 -5.08 -2.48
N LYS A 66 -10.39 -4.61 -1.26
CA LYS A 66 -11.37 -4.07 -0.32
C LYS A 66 -11.54 -2.56 -0.43
N ILE A 67 -10.65 -1.85 -1.14
CA ILE A 67 -10.71 -0.39 -1.29
C ILE A 67 -12.11 0.10 -1.71
N PRO A 68 -12.77 -0.47 -2.75
CA PRO A 68 -14.07 0.05 -3.17
C PRO A 68 -15.16 -0.13 -2.10
N LYS A 69 -15.22 -1.30 -1.47
CA LYS A 69 -16.18 -1.59 -0.40
C LYS A 69 -15.94 -0.73 0.85
N MET A 70 -14.67 -0.45 1.16
CA MET A 70 -14.31 0.47 2.24
C MET A 70 -14.80 1.89 1.94
N LEU A 71 -14.59 2.39 0.72
CA LEU A 71 -15.08 3.71 0.31
C LEU A 71 -16.61 3.78 0.37
N GLU A 72 -17.30 2.76 -0.13
CA GLU A 72 -18.76 2.66 -0.06
C GLU A 72 -19.26 2.83 1.37
N PHE A 73 -18.71 2.04 2.29
CA PHE A 73 -19.12 2.05 3.69
C PHE A 73 -18.80 3.40 4.39
N LEU A 74 -17.61 3.96 4.14
CA LEU A 74 -17.21 5.26 4.69
C LEU A 74 -18.03 6.44 4.13
N GLN A 75 -18.65 6.28 2.97
CA GLN A 75 -19.48 7.30 2.33
C GLN A 75 -20.96 7.18 2.68
N GLU A 76 -21.37 6.17 3.46
CA GLU A 76 -22.75 6.03 3.91
C GLU A 76 -23.22 7.21 4.77
N LYS A 77 -24.53 7.45 4.76
CA LYS A 77 -25.16 8.34 5.74
C LYS A 77 -24.90 7.82 7.16
N ASN A 78 -24.45 8.72 8.03
CA ASN A 78 -24.10 8.43 9.43
C ASN A 78 -23.02 7.34 9.57
N ALA A 79 -22.11 7.20 8.60
CA ALA A 79 -21.04 6.19 8.61
C ALA A 79 -20.22 6.22 9.91
N GLU A 80 -19.83 7.41 10.39
CA GLU A 80 -19.08 7.55 11.64
C GLU A 80 -19.84 6.98 12.85
N SER A 81 -21.10 7.35 13.02
CA SER A 81 -21.93 6.88 14.14
C SER A 81 -22.16 5.37 14.07
N LYS A 82 -22.38 4.82 12.86
CA LYS A 82 -22.52 3.36 12.64
C LYS A 82 -21.23 2.61 12.96
N LEU A 83 -20.09 3.13 12.49
CA LEU A 83 -18.77 2.61 12.81
C LEU A 83 -18.55 2.57 14.31
N MET A 84 -18.86 3.67 15.01
CA MET A 84 -18.67 3.75 16.44
C MET A 84 -19.61 2.87 17.24
N ALA A 85 -20.87 2.72 16.81
CA ALA A 85 -21.80 1.79 17.44
C ALA A 85 -21.31 0.34 17.31
N THR A 86 -20.89 -0.06 16.10
CA THR A 86 -20.32 -1.40 15.85
C THR A 86 -19.05 -1.62 16.66
N PHE A 87 -18.13 -0.65 16.67
CA PHE A 87 -16.89 -0.71 17.41
C PHE A 87 -17.13 -0.88 18.92
N ARG A 88 -18.00 -0.06 19.51
CA ARG A 88 -18.32 -0.16 20.95
C ARG A 88 -18.91 -1.51 21.32
N ARG A 89 -19.70 -2.10 20.42
CA ARG A 89 -20.33 -3.40 20.65
C ARG A 89 -19.35 -4.58 20.52
N GLN A 90 -18.40 -4.51 19.60
CA GLN A 90 -17.59 -5.66 19.19
C GLN A 90 -16.12 -5.59 19.63
N PHE A 91 -15.59 -4.39 19.87
CA PHE A 91 -14.14 -4.18 20.02
C PHE A 91 -13.76 -3.35 21.25
N ALA A 92 -14.65 -2.50 21.78
CA ALA A 92 -14.30 -1.66 22.92
C ALA A 92 -14.03 -2.49 24.18
N GLY A 93 -12.80 -2.39 24.70
CA GLY A 93 -12.31 -3.18 25.84
C GLY A 93 -12.13 -4.68 25.56
N ALA A 94 -12.20 -5.11 24.30
CA ALA A 94 -12.00 -6.49 23.88
C ALA A 94 -10.52 -6.79 23.54
N ASP A 95 -9.59 -6.30 24.37
CA ASP A 95 -8.14 -6.36 24.09
C ASP A 95 -7.65 -7.79 23.81
N ARG A 96 -8.11 -8.77 24.59
CA ARG A 96 -7.70 -10.18 24.42
C ARG A 96 -8.17 -10.77 23.10
N ASP A 97 -9.42 -10.53 22.72
CA ASP A 97 -10.00 -11.07 21.49
C ASP A 97 -9.33 -10.43 20.26
N ILE A 98 -9.01 -9.13 20.34
CA ILE A 98 -8.26 -8.41 19.32
C ILE A 98 -6.84 -8.98 19.20
N ASP A 99 -6.14 -9.19 20.32
CA ASP A 99 -4.79 -9.75 20.34
C ASP A 99 -4.76 -11.16 19.73
N GLU A 100 -5.75 -12.00 20.05
CA GLU A 100 -5.87 -13.33 19.46
C GLU A 100 -6.09 -13.24 17.95
N ALA A 101 -7.03 -12.40 17.51
CA ALA A 101 -7.28 -12.18 16.09
C ALA A 101 -6.02 -11.69 15.35
N ILE A 102 -5.23 -10.80 15.96
CA ILE A 102 -3.95 -10.32 15.38
C ILE A 102 -2.96 -11.47 15.25
N ARG A 103 -2.77 -12.29 16.29
CA ARG A 103 -1.86 -13.45 16.23
C ARG A 103 -2.26 -14.42 15.14
N THR A 104 -3.55 -14.72 15.04
CA THR A 104 -4.10 -15.56 13.98
C THR A 104 -3.86 -14.98 12.60
N LEU A 105 -4.10 -13.67 12.40
CA LEU A 105 -3.85 -12.99 11.13
C LEU A 105 -2.37 -13.01 10.74
N VAL A 106 -1.46 -12.78 11.70
CA VAL A 106 0.00 -12.85 11.47
C VAL A 106 0.43 -14.26 11.08
N GLN A 107 -0.09 -15.29 11.77
CA GLN A 107 0.20 -16.68 11.44
C GLN A 107 -0.27 -17.04 10.03
N PHE A 108 -1.54 -16.80 9.70
CA PHE A 108 -2.07 -17.09 8.37
C PHE A 108 -1.40 -16.26 7.28
N GLY A 109 -1.12 -14.98 7.55
CA GLY A 109 -0.38 -14.12 6.64
C GLY A 109 1.02 -14.65 6.37
N GLY A 110 1.73 -15.11 7.40
CA GLY A 110 3.04 -15.73 7.29
C GLY A 110 2.99 -16.99 6.42
N GLU A 111 2.03 -17.89 6.69
CA GLU A 111 1.85 -19.09 5.87
C GLU A 111 1.52 -18.77 4.40
N TYR A 112 0.69 -17.75 4.15
CA TYR A 112 0.37 -17.32 2.80
C TYR A 112 1.60 -16.80 2.06
N VAL A 113 2.42 -15.96 2.71
CA VAL A 113 3.66 -15.42 2.12
C VAL A 113 4.62 -16.55 1.74
N GLN A 114 4.72 -17.58 2.57
CA GLN A 114 5.58 -18.74 2.29
C GLN A 114 5.06 -19.58 1.12
N LYS A 115 3.74 -19.76 0.99
CA LYS A 115 3.10 -20.60 -0.04
C LYS A 115 2.87 -19.89 -1.38
N GLU A 116 2.88 -18.56 -1.41
CA GLU A 116 2.60 -17.78 -2.61
C GLU A 116 3.73 -17.92 -3.65
N ALA A 117 3.43 -18.58 -4.77
CA ALA A 117 4.40 -18.90 -5.82
C ALA A 117 4.89 -17.65 -6.56
N SER A 118 4.11 -16.57 -6.57
CA SER A 118 4.45 -15.34 -7.28
C SER A 118 5.53 -14.48 -6.60
N TYR A 119 5.95 -14.81 -5.37
CA TYR A 119 7.06 -14.14 -4.71
C TYR A 119 8.42 -14.75 -5.06
N THR A 120 9.41 -13.88 -5.22
CA THR A 120 10.82 -14.26 -5.18
C THR A 120 11.24 -14.58 -3.73
N PRO A 121 12.34 -15.32 -3.51
CA PRO A 121 12.87 -15.55 -2.16
C PRO A 121 13.12 -14.26 -1.38
N GLU A 122 13.71 -13.26 -2.02
CA GLU A 122 13.98 -11.95 -1.41
C GLU A 122 12.70 -11.21 -1.02
N GLU A 123 11.66 -11.27 -1.86
CA GLU A 123 10.36 -10.68 -1.54
C GLU A 123 9.68 -11.39 -0.37
N ARG A 124 9.74 -12.73 -0.31
CA ARG A 124 9.15 -13.49 0.80
C ARG A 124 9.78 -13.08 2.12
N GLU A 125 11.10 -12.92 2.14
CA GLU A 125 11.84 -12.47 3.31
C GLU A 125 11.43 -11.04 3.71
N HIS A 126 11.43 -10.11 2.76
CA HIS A 126 11.06 -8.71 3.03
C HIS A 126 9.61 -8.56 3.54
N VAL A 127 8.67 -9.26 2.92
CA VAL A 127 7.26 -9.24 3.32
C VAL A 127 7.06 -9.92 4.68
N SER A 128 7.80 -11.01 4.97
CA SER A 128 7.72 -11.70 6.27
C SER A 128 8.22 -10.80 7.42
N GLN A 129 9.35 -10.12 7.24
CA GLN A 129 9.86 -9.16 8.23
C GLN A 129 8.86 -8.01 8.45
N SER A 130 8.30 -7.47 7.36
CA SER A 130 7.32 -6.38 7.44
C SER A 130 6.02 -6.82 8.15
N LEU A 131 5.55 -8.03 7.87
CA LEU A 131 4.37 -8.61 8.53
C LEU A 131 4.61 -8.82 10.03
N ALA A 132 5.78 -9.33 10.41
CA ALA A 132 6.14 -9.51 11.81
C ALA A 132 6.19 -8.16 12.56
N ALA A 133 6.85 -7.14 11.99
CA ALA A 133 6.93 -5.80 12.56
C ALA A 133 5.54 -5.18 12.78
N LEU A 134 4.66 -5.28 11.78
CA LEU A 134 3.29 -4.78 11.87
C LEU A 134 2.44 -5.58 12.87
N GLY A 135 2.65 -6.90 12.97
CA GLY A 135 2.00 -7.75 13.96
C GLY A 135 2.37 -7.35 15.39
N SER A 136 3.66 -7.16 15.67
CA SER A 136 4.15 -6.69 16.96
C SER A 136 3.61 -5.30 17.30
N TRP A 137 3.57 -4.39 16.33
CA TRP A 137 2.94 -3.08 16.51
C TRP A 137 1.46 -3.20 16.84
N ALA A 138 0.71 -4.01 16.11
CA ALA A 138 -0.73 -4.15 16.31
C ALA A 138 -1.08 -4.69 17.70
N LEU A 139 -0.29 -5.65 18.22
CA LEU A 139 -0.43 -6.17 19.59
C LEU A 139 -0.11 -5.13 20.67
N ALA A 140 0.75 -4.16 20.38
CA ALA A 140 1.08 -3.08 21.31
C ALA A 140 0.13 -1.87 21.18
N ALA A 141 -0.58 -1.76 20.06
CA ALA A 141 -1.44 -0.63 19.78
C ALA A 141 -2.76 -0.75 20.57
N PRO A 142 -3.25 0.34 21.19
CA PRO A 142 -4.54 0.37 21.90
C PRO A 142 -5.73 0.39 20.92
N LEU A 143 -5.88 -0.69 20.15
CA LEU A 143 -6.88 -0.82 19.07
C LEU A 143 -8.31 -0.91 19.59
N SER A 144 -8.50 -1.32 20.85
CA SER A 144 -9.79 -1.41 21.54
C SER A 144 -10.27 -0.06 22.11
N ASP A 145 -9.42 0.99 22.12
CA ASP A 145 -9.71 2.26 22.79
C ASP A 145 -10.67 3.13 21.97
N PRO A 146 -11.92 3.36 22.43
CA PRO A 146 -12.89 4.19 21.71
C PRO A 146 -12.45 5.65 21.57
N ARG A 147 -11.61 6.18 22.48
CA ARG A 147 -11.13 7.57 22.42
C ARG A 147 -10.18 7.80 21.24
N ARG A 148 -9.52 6.74 20.78
CA ARG A 148 -8.63 6.75 19.60
C ARG A 148 -9.39 6.43 18.32
N ALA A 149 -10.31 5.46 18.40
CA ALA A 149 -11.12 5.05 17.27
C ALA A 149 -12.08 6.14 16.76
N GLN A 150 -12.63 6.99 17.65
CA GLN A 150 -13.56 8.05 17.24
C GLN A 150 -12.94 9.08 16.27
N PRO A 151 -11.84 9.79 16.61
CA PRO A 151 -11.22 10.72 15.67
C PRO A 151 -10.67 10.02 14.43
N PHE A 152 -10.21 8.77 14.55
CA PHE A 152 -9.78 7.95 13.42
C PHE A 152 -10.91 7.77 12.40
N PHE A 153 -12.07 7.27 12.83
CA PHE A 153 -13.21 7.03 11.95
C PHE A 153 -13.78 8.34 11.38
N ALA A 154 -13.92 9.39 12.20
CA ALA A 154 -14.40 10.69 11.74
C ALA A 154 -13.53 11.25 10.60
N ALA A 155 -12.21 11.18 10.75
CA ALA A 155 -11.26 11.65 9.73
C ALA A 155 -11.36 10.84 8.44
N LEU A 156 -11.45 9.51 8.53
CA LEU A 156 -11.56 8.63 7.36
C LEU A 156 -12.88 8.80 6.61
N VAL A 157 -14.01 8.93 7.32
CA VAL A 157 -15.32 9.22 6.70
C VAL A 157 -15.26 10.54 5.94
N GLY A 158 -14.75 11.60 6.58
CA GLY A 158 -14.60 12.90 5.92
C GLY A 158 -13.67 12.84 4.70
N ALA A 159 -12.56 12.10 4.78
CA ALA A 159 -11.63 11.95 3.66
C ALA A 159 -12.21 11.12 2.51
N ALA A 160 -12.95 10.05 2.81
CA ALA A 160 -13.61 9.23 1.80
C ALA A 160 -14.66 10.03 1.04
N GLN A 161 -15.45 10.86 1.73
CA GLN A 161 -16.41 11.76 1.10
C GLN A 161 -15.72 12.80 0.21
N ARG A 162 -14.64 13.42 0.69
CA ARG A 162 -13.86 14.40 -0.10
C ARG A 162 -13.15 13.81 -1.31
N SER A 163 -12.86 12.51 -1.32
CA SER A 163 -12.24 11.85 -2.48
C SER A 163 -13.10 11.97 -3.74
N GLY A 164 -14.43 12.02 -3.59
CA GLY A 164 -15.36 12.07 -4.73
C GLY A 164 -15.27 10.85 -5.66
N ILE A 165 -14.72 9.73 -5.18
CA ILE A 165 -14.78 8.43 -5.87
C ILE A 165 -16.06 7.75 -5.40
N ASP A 166 -16.96 7.38 -6.31
CA ASP A 166 -18.20 6.70 -5.93
C ASP A 166 -17.92 5.27 -5.46
N GLY A 167 -17.94 5.05 -4.15
CA GLY A 167 -17.72 3.73 -3.57
C GLY A 167 -18.77 2.70 -4.01
N LYS A 168 -20.03 3.11 -4.25
CA LYS A 168 -21.11 2.20 -4.65
C LYS A 168 -20.92 1.67 -6.06
N ALA A 169 -20.34 2.48 -6.95
CA ALA A 169 -19.95 2.04 -8.29
C ALA A 169 -18.74 1.09 -8.28
N GLY A 170 -18.11 0.87 -7.13
CA GLY A 170 -17.09 -0.14 -6.95
C GLY A 170 -15.88 0.06 -7.87
N ASN A 171 -15.39 -1.03 -8.48
CA ASN A 171 -14.29 -0.96 -9.45
C ASN A 171 -14.64 -0.14 -10.71
N ALA A 172 -15.92 -0.02 -11.07
CA ALA A 172 -16.32 0.77 -12.23
C ALA A 172 -16.06 2.27 -12.03
N ALA A 173 -16.10 2.77 -10.79
CA ALA A 173 -15.73 4.16 -10.48
C ALA A 173 -14.28 4.46 -10.86
N PHE A 174 -13.36 3.54 -10.54
CA PHE A 174 -11.94 3.67 -10.86
C PHE A 174 -11.69 3.59 -12.38
N ALA A 175 -12.34 2.66 -13.08
CA ALA A 175 -12.23 2.57 -14.53
C ALA A 175 -12.75 3.82 -15.24
N THR A 176 -13.89 4.36 -14.79
CA THR A 176 -14.52 5.56 -15.35
C THR A 176 -13.67 6.81 -15.14
N LEU A 177 -13.07 6.97 -13.95
CA LEU A 177 -12.16 8.08 -13.66
C LEU A 177 -10.82 7.95 -14.41
N GLY A 178 -10.36 6.70 -14.61
CA GLY A 178 -9.01 6.41 -15.10
C GLY A 178 -7.94 6.63 -14.04
N MET A 179 -6.72 6.15 -14.34
CA MET A 179 -5.60 6.10 -13.40
C MET A 179 -5.30 7.45 -12.74
N ASP A 180 -4.98 8.48 -13.52
CA ASP A 180 -4.53 9.78 -13.00
C ASP A 180 -5.55 10.42 -12.05
N ALA A 181 -6.82 10.44 -12.44
CA ALA A 181 -7.87 11.05 -11.62
C ALA A 181 -8.12 10.24 -10.34
N SER A 182 -8.15 8.91 -10.43
CA SER A 182 -8.31 8.04 -9.26
C SER A 182 -7.16 8.15 -8.27
N LEU A 183 -5.91 8.11 -8.73
CA LEU A 183 -4.75 8.22 -7.85
C LEU A 183 -4.69 9.60 -7.18
N ASN A 184 -4.98 10.68 -7.92
CA ASN A 184 -5.02 12.03 -7.34
C ASN A 184 -6.15 12.17 -6.30
N ARG A 185 -7.34 11.62 -6.57
CA ARG A 185 -8.49 11.67 -5.64
C ARG A 185 -8.29 10.80 -4.40
N LEU A 186 -7.59 9.67 -4.53
CA LEU A 186 -7.33 8.75 -3.42
C LEU A 186 -6.14 9.20 -2.55
N SER A 187 -5.20 9.97 -3.10
CA SER A 187 -3.99 10.39 -2.38
C SER A 187 -4.28 11.12 -1.06
N PRO A 188 -5.20 12.11 -0.99
CA PRO A 188 -5.58 12.75 0.29
C PRO A 188 -6.23 11.80 1.30
N PHE A 189 -6.96 10.78 0.82
CA PHE A 189 -7.53 9.75 1.68
C PHE A 189 -6.43 8.89 2.31
N ILE A 190 -5.48 8.40 1.52
CA ILE A 190 -4.32 7.64 2.02
C ILE A 190 -3.49 8.50 2.97
N ALA A 191 -3.26 9.77 2.64
CA ALA A 191 -2.55 10.69 3.52
C ALA A 191 -3.25 10.85 4.88
N THR A 192 -4.59 10.95 4.89
CA THR A 192 -5.39 11.00 6.12
C THR A 192 -5.27 9.71 6.92
N LEU A 193 -5.36 8.54 6.26
CA LEU A 193 -5.20 7.24 6.90
C LEU A 193 -3.85 7.10 7.59
N LEU A 194 -2.75 7.39 6.88
CA LEU A 194 -1.39 7.29 7.44
C LEU A 194 -1.19 8.29 8.58
N ALA A 195 -1.72 9.51 8.45
CA ALA A 195 -1.66 10.49 9.54
C ALA A 195 -2.41 10.01 10.79
N GLN A 196 -3.61 9.44 10.64
CA GLN A 196 -4.38 8.94 11.78
C GLN A 196 -3.77 7.68 12.39
N LEU A 197 -3.20 6.78 11.59
CA LEU A 197 -2.43 5.63 12.10
C LEU A 197 -1.25 6.08 12.98
N ARG A 198 -0.55 7.14 12.55
CA ARG A 198 0.52 7.76 13.33
C ARG A 198 0.00 8.40 14.62
N THR A 199 -0.98 9.29 14.53
CA THR A 199 -1.43 10.10 15.68
C THR A 199 -2.22 9.28 16.71
N GLN A 200 -3.03 8.32 16.25
CA GLN A 200 -3.90 7.53 17.14
C GLN A 200 -3.22 6.26 17.62
N TYR A 201 -2.32 5.66 16.83
CA TYR A 201 -1.79 4.33 17.12
C TYR A 201 -0.26 4.22 17.02
N GLY A 202 0.46 5.31 16.77
CA GLY A 202 1.92 5.34 16.79
C GLY A 202 2.61 4.72 15.56
N LEU A 203 1.87 4.36 14.50
CA LEU A 203 2.46 3.81 13.28
C LEU A 203 2.92 4.92 12.35
N ASP A 204 4.20 5.31 12.46
CA ASP A 204 4.79 6.39 11.64
C ASP A 204 5.46 5.84 10.37
N THR A 205 4.67 5.67 9.31
CA THR A 205 5.20 5.24 8.00
C THR A 205 6.13 6.27 7.36
N ASP A 206 5.99 7.55 7.70
CA ASP A 206 6.88 8.60 7.17
C ASP A 206 8.25 8.54 7.82
N ALA A 207 8.33 8.21 9.10
CA ALA A 207 9.59 7.93 9.76
C ALA A 207 10.30 6.74 9.10
N ALA A 208 9.57 5.64 8.84
CA ALA A 208 10.11 4.48 8.15
C ALA A 208 10.64 4.83 6.74
N LEU A 209 9.87 5.59 5.96
CA LEU A 209 10.30 6.06 4.64
C LEU A 209 11.50 7.02 4.73
N ARG A 210 11.52 7.96 5.67
CA ARG A 210 12.65 8.90 5.83
C ARG A 210 13.94 8.22 6.29
N GLY A 211 13.83 7.19 7.12
CA GLY A 211 14.96 6.39 7.60
C GLY A 211 15.46 5.35 6.59
N MET A 212 14.89 5.32 5.39
CA MET A 212 15.23 4.33 4.37
C MET A 212 16.61 4.56 3.74
N GLU A 213 17.48 3.57 3.89
CA GLU A 213 18.79 3.48 3.26
C GLU A 213 18.80 2.42 2.16
N ALA A 214 19.31 2.80 0.99
CA ALA A 214 19.54 1.90 -0.13
C ALA A 214 21.02 1.88 -0.50
N ARG A 215 21.60 0.68 -0.67
CA ARG A 215 23.00 0.49 -1.07
C ARG A 215 23.08 -0.52 -2.21
N LEU A 216 23.93 -0.25 -3.19
CA LEU A 216 24.23 -1.23 -4.24
C LEU A 216 25.05 -2.39 -3.63
N LEU A 217 24.58 -3.62 -3.79
CA LEU A 217 25.34 -4.82 -3.44
C LEU A 217 26.10 -5.35 -4.66
N GLU A 218 25.41 -5.45 -5.79
CA GLU A 218 25.92 -6.03 -7.02
C GLU A 218 25.25 -5.38 -8.22
N GLN A 219 25.98 -5.23 -9.32
CA GLN A 219 25.43 -4.82 -10.61
C GLN A 219 26.06 -5.64 -11.73
N THR A 220 25.22 -6.32 -12.51
CA THR A 220 25.64 -7.16 -13.63
C THR A 220 24.87 -6.74 -14.88
N GLY A 221 25.54 -5.98 -15.75
CA GLY A 221 24.93 -5.48 -16.98
C GLY A 221 23.69 -4.61 -16.70
N ASP A 222 22.52 -5.12 -17.09
CA ASP A 222 21.21 -4.49 -16.93
C ASP A 222 20.47 -4.90 -15.64
N THR A 223 21.10 -5.66 -14.73
CA THR A 223 20.49 -6.04 -13.44
C THR A 223 21.33 -5.57 -12.27
N ALA A 224 20.69 -5.34 -11.13
CA ALA A 224 21.34 -4.96 -9.89
C ALA A 224 20.62 -5.56 -8.67
N ARG A 225 21.38 -5.82 -7.61
CA ARG A 225 20.85 -6.18 -6.28
C ARG A 225 21.13 -5.02 -5.32
N LEU A 226 20.08 -4.54 -4.67
CA LEU A 226 20.14 -3.42 -3.74
C LEU A 226 19.86 -3.93 -2.33
N ARG A 227 20.66 -3.53 -1.34
CA ARG A 227 20.31 -3.69 0.07
C ARG A 227 19.44 -2.52 0.49
N LEU A 228 18.30 -2.82 1.07
CA LEU A 228 17.34 -1.87 1.62
C LEU A 228 17.28 -2.04 3.13
N ARG A 229 17.48 -0.95 3.88
CA ARG A 229 17.37 -0.93 5.34
C ARG A 229 16.46 0.20 5.80
N TYR A 230 15.59 -0.07 6.76
CA TYR A 230 14.73 0.94 7.39
C TYR A 230 14.11 0.39 8.67
N THR A 231 13.69 1.27 9.57
CA THR A 231 12.92 0.88 10.76
C THR A 231 11.43 0.94 10.48
N LEU A 232 10.71 -0.16 10.64
CA LEU A 232 9.24 -0.22 10.59
C LEU A 232 8.68 -0.54 11.97
N ALA A 233 7.91 0.40 12.52
CA ALA A 233 7.26 0.24 13.83
C ALA A 233 8.21 -0.23 14.96
N GLY A 234 9.45 0.28 14.95
CA GLY A 234 10.49 -0.07 15.93
C GLY A 234 11.30 -1.33 15.60
N THR A 235 10.99 -2.04 14.51
CA THR A 235 11.75 -3.19 14.03
C THR A 235 12.61 -2.82 12.83
N GLU A 236 13.89 -3.18 12.88
CA GLU A 236 14.78 -3.05 11.72
C GLU A 236 14.38 -4.04 10.63
N ILE A 237 14.22 -3.53 9.41
CA ILE A 237 14.00 -4.32 8.20
C ILE A 237 15.28 -4.30 7.38
N ASP A 238 15.75 -5.46 6.94
CA ASP A 238 16.92 -5.62 6.09
C ASP A 238 16.58 -6.56 4.92
N ALA A 239 16.43 -5.99 3.74
CA ALA A 239 15.94 -6.67 2.56
C ALA A 239 16.91 -6.50 1.38
N ILE A 240 16.86 -7.46 0.45
CA ILE A 240 17.49 -7.33 -0.86
C ILE A 240 16.38 -7.07 -1.88
N VAL A 241 16.55 -6.03 -2.69
CA VAL A 241 15.60 -5.63 -3.71
C VAL A 241 16.27 -5.70 -5.08
N PRO A 242 15.75 -6.51 -6.02
CA PRO A 242 16.27 -6.56 -7.38
C PRO A 242 15.84 -5.32 -8.18
N ALA A 243 16.75 -4.81 -8.99
CA ALA A 243 16.50 -3.73 -9.93
C ALA A 243 16.94 -4.13 -11.35
N VAL A 244 16.25 -3.56 -12.34
CA VAL A 244 16.48 -3.82 -13.77
C VAL A 244 16.59 -2.51 -14.53
N ARG A 245 17.48 -2.45 -15.51
CA ARG A 245 17.63 -1.33 -16.44
C ARG A 245 16.80 -1.59 -17.70
N ILE A 246 15.90 -0.67 -18.02
CA ILE A 246 15.05 -0.71 -19.21
C ILE A 246 15.10 0.68 -19.84
N ASP A 247 15.40 0.75 -21.14
CA ASP A 247 15.50 2.00 -21.91
C ASP A 247 16.41 3.07 -21.24
N GLY A 248 17.52 2.62 -20.64
CA GLY A 248 18.50 3.50 -19.99
C GLY A 248 18.17 3.95 -18.57
N TYR A 249 17.06 3.51 -17.99
CA TYR A 249 16.64 3.87 -16.63
C TYR A 249 16.44 2.63 -15.75
N TRP A 250 16.60 2.82 -14.44
CA TRP A 250 16.49 1.73 -13.45
C TRP A 250 15.11 1.69 -12.80
N TYR A 251 14.58 0.48 -12.62
CA TYR A 251 13.30 0.21 -11.98
C TYR A 251 13.45 -0.94 -10.99
N LEU A 252 12.58 -1.01 -9.98
CA LEU A 252 12.51 -2.19 -9.12
C LEU A 252 11.87 -3.33 -9.92
N ALA A 253 12.61 -4.43 -10.08
CA ALA A 253 12.23 -5.50 -11.00
C ALA A 253 10.86 -6.10 -10.66
N ASP A 254 10.54 -6.18 -9.38
CA ASP A 254 9.27 -6.71 -8.89
C ASP A 254 8.06 -5.83 -9.23
N PHE A 255 8.21 -4.50 -9.25
CA PHE A 255 7.14 -3.61 -9.70
C PHE A 255 6.89 -3.74 -11.20
N VAL A 256 7.95 -3.83 -12.01
CA VAL A 256 7.82 -4.06 -13.46
C VAL A 256 7.08 -5.37 -13.73
N ARG A 257 7.55 -6.46 -13.11
CA ARG A 257 6.95 -7.79 -13.28
C ARG A 257 5.48 -7.84 -12.85
N ARG A 258 5.11 -7.22 -11.72
CA ARG A 258 3.71 -7.20 -11.27
C ARG A 258 2.81 -6.30 -12.10
N ALA A 259 3.32 -5.17 -12.58
CA ALA A 259 2.62 -4.33 -13.54
C ALA A 259 2.29 -5.11 -14.82
N GLU A 260 3.27 -5.82 -15.40
CA GLU A 260 3.07 -6.70 -16.56
C GLU A 260 2.05 -7.80 -16.28
N ALA A 261 2.16 -8.47 -15.13
CA ALA A 261 1.22 -9.52 -14.73
C ALA A 261 -0.22 -8.99 -14.59
N SER A 262 -0.38 -7.78 -14.04
CA SER A 262 -1.69 -7.14 -13.88
C SER A 262 -2.38 -6.91 -15.23
N LEU A 263 -1.63 -6.56 -16.28
CA LEU A 263 -2.16 -6.36 -17.63
C LEU A 263 -2.58 -7.68 -18.29
N ALA A 264 -1.92 -8.78 -17.95
CA ALA A 264 -2.25 -10.12 -18.44
C ALA A 264 -3.50 -10.72 -17.78
N GLY A 265 -4.20 -9.97 -16.92
CA GLY A 265 -5.36 -10.47 -16.17
C GLY A 265 -4.99 -11.48 -15.08
N LYS A 266 -3.69 -11.63 -14.78
CA LYS A 266 -3.25 -12.40 -13.61
C LYS A 266 -3.41 -11.48 -12.40
N PRO A 267 -4.18 -11.88 -11.37
CA PRO A 267 -4.34 -11.05 -10.19
C PRO A 267 -2.95 -10.77 -9.58
N ALA A 268 -2.61 -9.48 -9.43
CA ALA A 268 -1.46 -9.07 -8.65
C ALA A 268 -1.79 -9.39 -7.19
N ARG A 269 -1.23 -10.51 -6.70
CA ARG A 269 -1.62 -11.21 -5.47
C ARG A 269 -3.08 -11.66 -5.51
N ALA A 270 -3.33 -12.95 -5.29
CA ALA A 270 -4.66 -13.38 -4.89
C ALA A 270 -4.91 -12.84 -3.47
N GLY A 271 -5.23 -11.55 -3.35
CA GLY A 271 -5.55 -10.91 -2.08
C GLY A 271 -6.53 -11.79 -1.32
N VAL A 272 -6.24 -12.05 -0.05
CA VAL A 272 -6.91 -13.01 0.86
C VAL A 272 -8.39 -13.18 0.49
N LYS A 273 -8.65 -14.11 -0.43
CA LYS A 273 -9.95 -14.15 -1.11
C LYS A 273 -11.03 -14.74 -0.21
N ASN A 274 -10.64 -15.34 0.92
CA ASN A 274 -11.51 -16.04 1.86
C ASN A 274 -11.18 -15.73 3.33
N LEU A 275 -11.27 -14.47 3.74
CA LEU A 275 -11.62 -14.14 5.15
C LEU A 275 -13.13 -13.85 5.20
N THR A 276 -13.91 -14.82 4.73
CA THR A 276 -15.27 -15.02 5.22
C THR A 276 -15.16 -16.12 6.27
N SER A 277 -14.94 -15.72 7.52
CA SER A 277 -15.35 -16.59 8.62
C SER A 277 -16.87 -16.48 8.78
N PRO A 278 -17.53 -17.54 9.27
CA PRO A 278 -18.94 -17.49 9.66
C PRO A 278 -19.25 -16.37 10.66
#